data_AF-A0A970YAJ1-F1
#
_entry.id   AF-A0A970YAJ1-F1
#
_cell.length_a   1.000
_cell.length_b   1.000
_cell.length_c   1.000
_cell.angle_alpha   90.00
_cell.angle_beta   90.00
_cell.angle_gamma   90.00
#
_symmetry.space_group_name_H-M   'P 1'
#
loop_
_entity.id
_entity.type
_entity.pdbx_description
1 polymer ?
#
loop_
_entity_poly.entity_id
_entity_poly.type
_entity_poly.pdbx_seq_one_letter_code
_entity_poly.pdbx_strand_id
1 'polypeptide(L)' 'MGDRPEFRVAAERSAFRESDEPGILGHQDFAVRVMHGDKVAAEFTWSETLYDDTAS' A
#
# COMPACT_ATOMS: atom_id res chain seq x y z
N MET A 1 -15.31 33.37 -5.89
CA MET A 1 -15.30 31.89 -6.07
C MET A 1 -13.89 31.44 -5.75
N GLY A 2 -13.69 30.63 -4.72
CA GLY A 2 -12.38 30.06 -4.43
C GLY A 2 -12.19 28.80 -5.28
N ASP A 3 -11.07 28.71 -5.98
CA ASP A 3 -10.69 27.48 -6.67
C ASP A 3 -10.66 26.32 -5.66
N ARG A 4 -11.38 25.25 -5.97
CA ARG A 4 -11.29 24.03 -5.17
C ARG A 4 -9.91 23.42 -5.42
N PRO A 5 -9.17 23.01 -4.38
CA PRO A 5 -7.88 22.39 -4.58
C PRO A 5 -8.03 21.10 -5.39
N GLU A 6 -7.18 20.94 -6.40
CA GLU A 6 -7.08 19.71 -7.20
C GLU A 6 -6.07 18.76 -6.57
N PHE A 7 -6.47 17.51 -6.38
CA PHE A 7 -5.61 16.45 -5.83
C PHE A 7 -5.44 15.32 -6.84
N ARG A 8 -4.24 14.75 -6.89
CA ARG A 8 -3.94 13.51 -7.63
C ARG A 8 -3.71 12.38 -6.64
N VAL A 9 -4.20 11.18 -6.92
CA VAL A 9 -3.99 10.01 -6.06
C VAL A 9 -3.12 8.99 -6.80
N ALA A 10 -2.06 8.51 -6.15
CA ALA A 10 -1.20 7.44 -6.64
C ALA A 10 -1.20 6.28 -5.64
N ALA A 11 -1.27 5.05 -6.14
CA ALA A 11 -1.18 3.84 -5.34
C ALA A 11 0.03 3.02 -5.81
N GLU A 12 0.80 2.50 -4.87
CA GLU A 12 2.00 1.71 -5.11
C GLU A 12 1.94 0.41 -4.30
N ARG A 13 2.55 -0.64 -4.85
CA ARG A 13 2.78 -1.90 -4.16
C ARG A 13 4.25 -2.27 -4.30
N SER A 14 4.81 -2.81 -3.23
CA SER A 14 6.14 -3.41 -3.23
C SER A 14 6.16 -4.76 -3.95
N ALA A 15 7.36 -5.25 -4.25
CA ALA A 15 7.55 -6.64 -4.64
C ALA A 15 7.12 -7.56 -3.49
N PHE A 16 6.45 -8.66 -3.84
CA PHE A 16 6.10 -9.70 -2.87
C PHE A 16 7.38 -10.34 -2.30
N ARG A 17 7.40 -10.54 -0.98
CA ARG A 17 8.50 -11.18 -0.26
C ARG A 17 8.01 -12.50 0.31
N GLU A 18 8.48 -13.61 -0.27
CA GLU A 18 8.16 -14.96 0.23
C GLU A 18 8.69 -15.14 1.66
N SER A 19 7.96 -15.90 2.47
CA SER A 19 8.37 -16.23 3.84
C SER A 19 8.74 -17.71 3.95
N ASP A 20 9.76 -18.00 4.75
CA ASP A 20 10.14 -19.36 5.13
C ASP A 20 9.36 -19.85 6.38
N GLU A 21 8.54 -19.00 6.99
CA GLU A 21 7.77 -19.33 8.18
C GLU A 21 6.59 -20.27 7.84
N PRO A 22 6.44 -21.42 8.52
CA PRO A 22 5.32 -22.32 8.28
C PRO A 22 3.96 -21.64 8.41
N GLY A 23 3.11 -21.79 7.40
CA GLY A 23 1.77 -21.19 7.37
C GLY A 23 1.72 -19.72 6.92
N ILE A 24 2.87 -19.10 6.62
CA ILE A 24 2.96 -17.75 6.04
C ILE A 24 3.47 -17.89 4.61
N LEU A 25 2.71 -17.38 3.63
CA LEU A 25 3.12 -17.35 2.23
C LEU A 25 4.12 -16.22 1.97
N GLY A 26 3.93 -15.07 2.64
CA GLY A 26 4.83 -13.93 2.49
C GLY A 26 4.22 -12.60 2.87
N HIS A 27 4.92 -11.52 2.54
CA HIS A 27 4.57 -10.16 2.92
C HIS A 27 4.53 -9.23 1.71
N GLN A 28 3.63 -8.25 1.76
CA GLN A 28 3.56 -7.19 0.76
C GLN A 28 3.23 -5.83 1.42
N ASP A 29 4.03 -4.82 1.08
CA ASP A 29 3.83 -3.45 1.52
C ASP A 29 3.09 -2.64 0.43
N PHE A 30 2.21 -1.74 0.86
CA PHE A 30 1.38 -0.88 0.03
C PHE A 30 1.49 0.59 0.48
N ALA A 31 1.30 1.50 -0.47
CA ALA A 31 1.23 2.93 -0.20
C ALA A 31 0.18 3.60 -1.08
N VAL A 32 -0.58 4.53 -0.51
CA VAL A 32 -1.45 5.46 -1.23
C VAL A 32 -1.02 6.89 -0.89
N ARG A 33 -0.71 7.68 -1.91
CA ARG A 33 -0.32 9.09 -1.78
C ARG A 33 -1.35 9.99 -2.41
N VAL A 34 -1.78 11.01 -1.67
CA VAL A 34 -2.58 12.12 -2.17
C VAL A 34 -1.64 13.30 -2.40
N MET A 35 -1.55 13.76 -3.65
CA MET A 35 -0.67 14.84 -4.11
C MET A 35 -1.47 16.13 -4.31
N HIS A 36 -0.95 17.25 -3.82
CA HIS A 36 -1.43 18.60 -4.13
C HIS A 36 -0.32 19.38 -4.84
N GLY A 37 -0.44 19.53 -6.16
CA GLY A 37 0.68 19.93 -7.01
C GLY A 37 1.81 18.89 -6.94
N ASP A 38 3.01 19.34 -6.58
CA ASP A 38 4.20 18.49 -6.45
C ASP A 38 4.49 18.07 -5.00
N LYS A 39 3.57 18.35 -4.08
CA LYS A 39 3.70 18.01 -2.66
C LYS A 39 2.78 16.86 -2.27
N VAL A 40 3.26 15.99 -1.38
CA VAL A 40 2.42 14.97 -0.72
C VAL A 40 1.57 15.67 0.34
N ALA A 41 0.26 15.62 0.17
CA ALA A 41 -0.71 16.17 1.13
C ALA A 41 -1.09 15.13 2.20
N ALA A 42 -1.17 13.86 1.83
CA ALA A 42 -1.37 12.74 2.73
C ALA A 42 -0.74 11.48 2.15
N GLU A 43 -0.23 10.62 3.02
CA GLU A 43 0.27 9.30 2.67
C GLU A 43 -0.31 8.27 3.66
N PHE A 44 -0.74 7.14 3.13
CA PHE A 44 -1.19 6.00 3.92
C PHE A 44 -0.40 4.77 3.48
N THR A 45 0.29 4.13 4.42
CA THR A 45 1.10 2.94 4.17
C THR A 45 0.67 1.80 5.08
N TRP A 46 0.61 0.59 4.55
CA TRP A 46 0.34 -0.61 5.34
C TRP A 46 1.09 -1.81 4.77
N SER A 47 1.21 -2.85 5.59
CA SER A 47 1.81 -4.13 5.22
C SER A 47 0.79 -5.23 5.45
N GLU A 48 0.72 -6.17 4.52
CA GLU A 48 -0.10 -7.37 4.63
C GLU A 48 0.80 -8.60 4.71
N THR A 49 0.39 -9.56 5.54
CA THR A 49 0.96 -10.91 5.61
C THR A 49 -0.07 -11.87 5.02
N LEU A 50 0.34 -12.62 4.01
CA LEU A 50 -0.49 -13.66 3.40
C LEU A 50 -0.22 -14.99 4.09
N TYR A 51 -1.28 -15.71 4.44
CA TYR A 51 -1.20 -17.01 5.12
C TYR A 51 -1.61 -18.12 4.16
N ASP A 52 -1.07 -19.31 4.40
CA ASP A 52 -1.45 -20.51 3.65
C ASP A 52 -2.80 -21.04 4.19
N ASP A 53 -3.88 -20.77 3.45
CA ASP A 53 -5.24 -21.17 3.82
C ASP A 53 -5.54 -22.66 3.50
N THR A 54 -4.55 -23.43 3.01
CA THR A 54 -4.71 -24.85 2.71
C THR A 54 -4.60 -25.77 3.93
N ALA A 55 -4.33 -25.22 5.13
CA ALA A 55 -4.20 -25.96 6.38
C ALA A 55 -5.54 -26.32 7.07
N SER A 56 -6.62 -26.55 6.30
CA SER A 56 -7.93 -27.00 6.83
C SER A 56 -8.14 -28.50 6.72
#